data_AF-A0A5B6UAK6-F1
#
_entry.id   AF-A0A5B6UAK6-F1
#
_cell.length_a   1.000
_cell.length_b   1.000
_cell.length_c   1.000
_cell.angle_alpha   90.00
_cell.angle_beta   90.00
_cell.angle_gamma   90.00
#
_symmetry.space_group_name_H-M   'P 1'
#
loop_
_entity.id
_entity.type
_entity.pdbx_description
1 polymer ?
#
loop_
_entity_poly.entity_id
_entity_poly.type
_entity_poly.pdbx_seq_one_letter_code
_entity_poly.pdbx_strand_id
1 'polypeptide(L)'
;MGITSSYVHPQLQHLVAKMTLFDTFLFYVIHFVDKFGAWHRLPVLIGLFYMGIRRHLHQRYNLMEVGSGSKSGSATGRTYDTKEFCYRTADGKCNHPNNHVIGSRGTFFGRNMLPFSSNYGLMDPHPSVVATKLLARKKFIDTGEQFNMIATSWIQFMIHDWIDHLEDTQQVNQFILPLNLTLYSTSQAPIYDKTNQGSEICAELRAPHEIASACPLKSFKFFKTKRISTGEPDMKDGSVIYGNNEEGMRGVRAFKEGKLRIGGDGLLEHDEKWIPISGDVRNCWAGFSLLQALFVREHNAVCDTLKEHYPDLDDEKLYRYARLVTSAVIAKIHTIDWTVELLKTDTLLAGMRVNWYGLLGKRFKDLFGHICGPVLSGLVGLRKPNDHGVPYSLTEEFSSVYKMHSLLPDKVILRDITNSTNPNYECPPVSQE
;
A
#
# COMPACT_ATOMS: atom_id res chain seq x y z
N MET A 1 -15.81 -30.22 -40.51
CA MET A 1 -15.60 -28.81 -40.13
C MET A 1 -16.32 -28.56 -38.80
N GLY A 2 -15.62 -28.61 -37.68
CA GLY A 2 -16.20 -28.34 -36.35
C GLY A 2 -15.56 -27.07 -35.77
N ILE A 3 -16.12 -25.91 -36.09
CA ILE A 3 -15.69 -24.62 -35.52
C ILE A 3 -16.63 -24.31 -34.36
N THR A 4 -16.31 -24.80 -33.16
CA THR A 4 -16.82 -24.25 -31.91
C THR A 4 -15.62 -23.83 -31.07
N SER A 5 -14.96 -22.76 -31.50
CA SER A 5 -14.04 -22.04 -30.61
C SER A 5 -14.88 -21.53 -29.43
N SER A 6 -14.62 -22.05 -28.23
CA SER A 6 -15.28 -21.61 -27.01
C SER A 6 -15.12 -20.09 -26.90
N TYR A 7 -16.24 -19.37 -26.79
CA TYR A 7 -16.24 -17.92 -26.61
C TYR A 7 -15.49 -17.50 -25.33
N VAL A 8 -15.26 -18.41 -24.39
CA VAL A 8 -14.48 -18.20 -23.17
C VAL A 8 -13.08 -18.74 -23.33
N HIS A 9 -12.08 -17.97 -22.92
CA HIS A 9 -10.71 -18.45 -22.84
C HIS A 9 -10.62 -19.75 -22.00
N PRO A 10 -9.95 -20.82 -22.46
CA PRO A 10 -9.98 -22.14 -21.79
C PRO A 10 -9.63 -22.11 -20.30
N GLN A 11 -8.66 -21.27 -19.92
CA GLN A 11 -8.25 -21.11 -18.52
C GLN A 11 -9.32 -20.48 -17.62
N LEU A 12 -10.33 -19.79 -18.17
CA LEU A 12 -11.39 -19.13 -17.41
C LEU A 12 -12.65 -19.98 -17.28
N GLN A 13 -12.77 -21.07 -18.04
CA GLN A 13 -13.98 -21.91 -18.06
C GLN A 13 -14.34 -22.45 -16.67
N HIS A 14 -13.34 -22.87 -15.89
CA HIS A 14 -13.56 -23.38 -14.54
C HIS A 14 -14.05 -22.32 -13.54
N LEU A 15 -13.73 -21.04 -13.77
CA LEU A 15 -14.25 -19.92 -12.96
C LEU A 15 -15.69 -19.61 -13.35
N VAL A 16 -15.97 -19.50 -14.65
CA VAL A 16 -17.32 -19.22 -15.17
C VAL A 16 -18.31 -20.31 -14.72
N ALA A 17 -17.89 -21.57 -14.67
CA ALA A 17 -18.72 -22.67 -14.20
C ALA A 17 -19.17 -22.55 -12.73
N LYS A 18 -18.49 -21.73 -11.91
CA LYS A 18 -18.85 -21.47 -10.50
C LYS A 18 -19.63 -20.18 -10.31
N MET A 19 -19.84 -19.40 -11.37
CA MET A 19 -20.54 -18.12 -11.29
C MET A 19 -22.06 -18.32 -11.30
N THR A 20 -22.78 -17.38 -10.68
CA THR A 20 -24.23 -17.29 -10.84
C THR A 20 -24.60 -16.98 -12.29
N LEU A 21 -25.85 -17.24 -12.71
CA LEU A 21 -26.31 -16.90 -14.07
C LEU A 21 -26.12 -15.40 -14.39
N PHE A 22 -26.41 -14.54 -13.43
CA PHE A 22 -26.22 -13.10 -13.57
C PHE A 22 -24.75 -12.71 -13.72
N ASP A 23 -23.88 -13.23 -12.84
CA ASP A 23 -22.45 -12.92 -12.90
C ASP A 23 -21.79 -13.51 -14.17
N THR A 24 -22.29 -14.65 -14.65
CA THR A 24 -21.88 -15.26 -15.92
C THR A 24 -22.21 -14.34 -17.11
N PHE A 25 -23.42 -13.77 -17.15
CA PHE A 25 -23.80 -12.78 -18.16
C PHE A 25 -22.88 -11.56 -18.09
N LEU A 26 -22.65 -11.01 -16.90
CA LEU A 26 -21.74 -9.88 -16.69
C LEU A 26 -20.31 -10.20 -17.14
N PHE A 27 -19.83 -11.42 -16.85
CA PHE A 27 -18.53 -11.91 -17.31
C PHE A 27 -18.45 -11.93 -18.84
N TYR A 28 -19.47 -12.41 -19.53
CA TYR A 28 -19.48 -12.40 -21.01
C TYR A 28 -19.41 -10.99 -21.59
N VAL A 29 -20.12 -10.03 -20.99
CA VAL A 29 -20.07 -8.62 -21.39
C VAL A 29 -18.65 -8.07 -21.28
N ILE A 30 -17.98 -8.24 -20.13
CA ILE A 30 -16.60 -7.73 -19.97
C ILE A 30 -15.61 -8.50 -20.85
N HIS A 31 -15.77 -9.82 -20.99
CA HIS A 31 -14.86 -10.66 -21.75
C HIS A 31 -14.92 -10.33 -23.25
N PHE A 32 -16.10 -9.98 -23.76
CA PHE A 32 -16.26 -9.46 -25.11
C PHE A 32 -15.44 -8.18 -25.32
N VAL A 33 -15.59 -7.20 -24.43
CA VAL A 33 -14.85 -5.93 -24.49
C VAL A 33 -13.33 -6.18 -24.37
N ASP A 34 -12.92 -7.10 -23.49
CA ASP A 34 -11.51 -7.47 -23.28
C ASP A 34 -10.87 -8.06 -24.53
N LYS A 35 -11.60 -8.86 -25.31
CA LYS A 35 -11.09 -9.42 -26.57
C LYS A 35 -10.73 -8.37 -27.62
N PHE A 36 -11.38 -7.21 -27.60
CA PHE A 36 -11.03 -6.09 -28.47
C PHE A 36 -9.95 -5.19 -27.88
N GLY A 37 -9.56 -5.39 -26.62
CA GLY A 37 -8.58 -4.54 -25.92
C GLY A 37 -8.99 -3.07 -25.88
N ALA A 38 -10.29 -2.79 -25.86
CA ALA A 38 -10.82 -1.45 -26.17
C ALA A 38 -11.39 -0.70 -24.97
N TRP A 39 -11.51 -1.32 -23.78
CA TRP A 39 -12.25 -0.75 -22.65
C TRP A 39 -11.80 0.68 -22.27
N HIS A 40 -10.49 0.92 -22.30
CA HIS A 40 -9.88 2.21 -21.94
C HIS A 40 -10.00 3.27 -23.06
N ARG A 41 -10.49 2.88 -24.24
CA ARG A 41 -10.78 3.79 -25.38
C ARG A 41 -12.26 4.07 -25.55
N LEU A 42 -13.12 3.44 -24.74
CA LEU A 42 -14.56 3.69 -24.78
C LEU A 42 -14.88 5.06 -24.18
N PRO A 43 -16.00 5.69 -24.60
CA PRO A 43 -16.51 6.89 -23.94
C PRO A 43 -16.65 6.68 -22.43
N VAL A 44 -16.38 7.74 -21.65
CA VAL A 44 -16.24 7.69 -20.18
C VAL A 44 -17.35 6.89 -19.50
N LEU A 45 -18.62 7.14 -19.81
CA LEU A 45 -19.75 6.45 -19.17
C LEU A 45 -19.75 4.93 -19.42
N ILE A 46 -19.36 4.50 -20.61
CA ILE A 46 -19.26 3.08 -20.96
C ILE A 46 -18.04 2.46 -20.26
N GLY A 47 -16.92 3.18 -20.22
CA GLY A 47 -15.74 2.78 -19.46
C GLY A 47 -16.04 2.61 -17.97
N LEU A 48 -16.79 3.54 -17.37
CA LEU A 48 -17.24 3.45 -15.98
C LEU A 48 -18.15 2.25 -15.73
N PHE A 49 -19.08 1.95 -16.65
CA PHE A 49 -19.94 0.77 -16.55
C PHE A 49 -19.12 -0.53 -16.62
N TYR A 50 -18.17 -0.61 -17.56
CA TYR A 50 -17.23 -1.73 -17.66
C TYR A 50 -16.44 -1.92 -16.35
N MET A 51 -15.87 -0.84 -15.79
CA MET A 51 -15.13 -0.91 -14.52
C MET A 51 -16.03 -1.31 -13.35
N GLY A 52 -17.28 -0.82 -13.33
CA GLY A 52 -18.28 -1.17 -12.32
C GLY A 52 -18.58 -2.67 -12.32
N ILE A 53 -18.80 -3.27 -13.50
CA ILE A 53 -19.01 -4.71 -13.65
C ILE A 53 -17.76 -5.48 -13.23
N ARG A 54 -16.58 -5.12 -13.77
CA ARG A 54 -15.33 -5.82 -13.46
C ARG A 54 -15.02 -5.78 -11.96
N ARG A 55 -15.25 -4.64 -11.29
CA ARG A 55 -15.12 -4.51 -9.83
C ARG A 55 -16.08 -5.42 -9.08
N HIS A 56 -17.36 -5.47 -9.46
CA HIS A 56 -18.35 -6.36 -8.84
C HIS A 56 -17.93 -7.84 -8.93
N LEU A 57 -17.45 -8.28 -10.10
CA LEU A 57 -16.95 -9.64 -10.28
C LEU A 57 -15.71 -9.91 -9.40
N HIS A 58 -14.76 -8.97 -9.32
CA HIS A 58 -13.61 -9.13 -8.43
C HIS A 58 -14.00 -9.17 -6.94
N GLN A 59 -14.96 -8.34 -6.51
CA GLN A 59 -15.46 -8.37 -5.13
C GLN A 59 -16.09 -9.73 -4.76
N ARG A 60 -16.74 -10.40 -5.73
CA ARG A 60 -17.35 -11.71 -5.49
C ARG A 60 -16.39 -12.89 -5.56
N TYR A 61 -15.44 -12.86 -6.48
CA TYR A 61 -14.66 -14.04 -6.83
C TYR A 61 -13.16 -13.92 -6.50
N ASN A 62 -12.70 -12.75 -6.04
CA ASN A 62 -11.29 -12.45 -5.76
C ASN A 62 -11.07 -11.82 -4.37
N LEU A 63 -11.95 -12.10 -3.41
CA LEU A 63 -11.68 -11.82 -1.99
C LEU A 63 -11.63 -13.16 -1.26
N MET A 64 -10.48 -13.48 -0.67
CA MET A 64 -10.24 -14.75 0.02
C MET A 64 -9.72 -14.49 1.42
N GLU A 65 -10.46 -14.96 2.41
CA GLU A 65 -10.06 -14.93 3.82
C GLU A 65 -8.90 -15.91 4.06
N VAL A 66 -7.92 -15.46 4.84
CA VAL A 66 -6.80 -16.28 5.33
C VAL A 66 -6.86 -16.31 6.85
N GLY A 67 -6.60 -17.48 7.45
CA GLY A 67 -6.56 -17.65 8.91
C GLY A 67 -7.79 -18.32 9.53
N SER A 68 -8.85 -18.58 8.73
CA SER A 68 -10.08 -19.23 9.21
C SER A 68 -9.80 -20.61 9.83
N GLY A 69 -10.07 -20.75 11.14
CA GLY A 69 -9.92 -21.98 11.91
C GLY A 69 -8.54 -22.26 12.53
N SER A 70 -7.68 -21.25 12.73
CA SER A 70 -6.42 -21.45 13.47
C SER A 70 -6.61 -21.46 14.99
N LYS A 71 -6.22 -22.56 15.66
CA LYS A 71 -6.08 -22.62 17.14
C LYS A 71 -4.91 -21.76 17.66
N SER A 72 -4.08 -21.23 16.75
CA SER A 72 -2.93 -20.38 17.03
C SER A 72 -3.11 -19.04 16.29
N GLY A 73 -3.40 -17.98 17.03
CA GLY A 73 -3.10 -16.61 16.60
C GLY A 73 -4.20 -15.75 15.97
N SER A 74 -5.14 -16.29 15.19
CA SER A 74 -6.31 -15.49 14.78
C SER A 74 -7.31 -15.46 15.92
N ALA A 75 -7.12 -14.54 16.86
CA ALA A 75 -8.04 -14.33 17.97
C ALA A 75 -9.48 -14.35 17.44
N THR A 76 -10.31 -15.21 18.02
CA THR A 76 -11.75 -15.17 17.84
C THR A 76 -12.21 -13.78 18.29
N GLY A 77 -12.31 -12.87 17.33
CA GLY A 77 -12.67 -11.50 17.59
C GLY A 77 -13.97 -11.44 18.37
N ARG A 78 -13.92 -10.79 19.52
CA ARG A 78 -15.09 -10.52 20.35
C ARG A 78 -15.87 -9.34 19.77
N THR A 79 -17.18 -9.37 19.99
CA THR A 79 -18.02 -8.19 19.84
C THR A 79 -17.67 -7.16 20.91
N TYR A 80 -17.92 -5.89 20.61
CA TYR A 80 -17.64 -4.75 21.48
C TYR A 80 -18.68 -3.66 21.20
N ASP A 81 -18.81 -2.67 22.08
CA ASP A 81 -19.68 -1.53 21.80
C ASP A 81 -18.95 -0.54 20.88
N THR A 82 -19.40 -0.47 19.63
CA THR A 82 -18.90 0.49 18.64
C THR A 82 -19.02 1.96 19.08
N LYS A 83 -19.94 2.29 19.99
CA LYS A 83 -20.10 3.65 20.53
C LYS A 83 -19.02 4.06 21.52
N GLU A 84 -18.30 3.10 22.11
CA GLU A 84 -17.16 3.41 22.97
C GLU A 84 -15.93 3.80 22.14
N PHE A 85 -15.87 3.35 20.88
CA PHE A 85 -14.72 3.52 19.98
C PHE A 85 -15.07 4.40 18.77
N CYS A 86 -15.37 5.67 19.03
CA CYS A 86 -15.65 6.70 18.02
C CYS A 86 -14.37 7.32 17.41
N TYR A 87 -13.23 6.64 17.49
CA TYR A 87 -11.90 7.16 17.12
C TYR A 87 -11.03 6.02 16.56
N ARG A 88 -9.92 6.37 15.92
CA ARG A 88 -8.94 5.39 15.45
C ARG A 88 -7.98 5.03 16.59
N THR A 89 -8.00 3.76 17.00
CA THR A 89 -7.13 3.20 18.04
C THR A 89 -5.68 3.12 17.57
N ALA A 90 -4.73 2.97 18.48
CA ALA A 90 -3.30 2.99 18.14
C ALA A 90 -2.85 1.76 17.33
N ASP A 91 -3.50 0.61 17.51
CA ASP A 91 -3.18 -0.65 16.83
C ASP A 91 -4.22 -1.07 15.78
N GLY A 92 -5.16 -0.19 15.46
CA GLY A 92 -6.22 -0.42 14.48
C GLY A 92 -7.37 -1.32 14.94
N LYS A 93 -7.39 -1.77 16.21
CA LYS A 93 -8.51 -2.53 16.76
C LYS A 93 -9.80 -1.71 16.86
N CYS A 94 -10.91 -2.41 17.04
CA CYS A 94 -12.23 -1.83 17.28
C CYS A 94 -12.76 -0.97 16.11
N ASN A 95 -12.36 -1.26 14.87
CA ASN A 95 -12.95 -0.63 13.68
C ASN A 95 -14.15 -1.42 13.13
N HIS A 96 -13.97 -2.73 12.89
CA HIS A 96 -14.99 -3.53 12.23
C HIS A 96 -16.19 -3.84 13.17
N PRO A 97 -17.44 -3.57 12.77
CA PRO A 97 -18.60 -3.56 13.68
C PRO A 97 -18.83 -4.83 14.51
N ASN A 98 -18.45 -5.99 13.96
CA ASN A 98 -18.74 -7.30 14.58
C ASN A 98 -17.48 -8.01 15.08
N ASN A 99 -16.29 -7.44 14.92
CA ASN A 99 -15.04 -8.10 15.27
C ASN A 99 -13.93 -7.07 15.51
N HIS A 100 -13.51 -6.94 16.76
CA HIS A 100 -12.53 -5.91 17.16
C HIS A 100 -11.11 -6.08 16.58
N VAL A 101 -10.73 -7.22 16.00
CA VAL A 101 -9.37 -7.45 15.47
C VAL A 101 -9.25 -7.35 13.95
N ILE A 102 -10.36 -7.24 13.21
CA ILE A 102 -10.27 -7.14 11.75
C ILE A 102 -9.57 -5.85 11.35
N GLY A 103 -8.51 -5.97 10.53
CA GLY A 103 -7.70 -4.85 10.06
C GLY A 103 -6.75 -4.26 11.10
N SER A 104 -6.61 -4.87 12.28
CA SER A 104 -5.64 -4.43 13.29
C SER A 104 -4.26 -4.98 13.00
N ARG A 105 -3.25 -4.37 13.62
CA ARG A 105 -1.87 -4.86 13.60
C ARG A 105 -1.77 -6.34 13.96
N GLY A 106 -0.91 -7.06 13.25
CA GLY A 106 -0.59 -8.47 13.48
C GLY A 106 -1.68 -9.46 13.02
N THR A 107 -2.60 -9.03 12.17
CA THR A 107 -3.60 -9.91 11.54
C THR A 107 -3.10 -10.51 10.23
N PHE A 108 -3.82 -11.48 9.64
CA PHE A 108 -3.37 -12.11 8.40
C PHE A 108 -3.58 -11.22 7.18
N PHE A 109 -2.64 -11.26 6.24
CA PHE A 109 -2.89 -10.82 4.87
C PHE A 109 -3.91 -11.74 4.18
N GLY A 110 -4.91 -11.15 3.54
CA GLY A 110 -5.85 -11.85 2.68
C GLY A 110 -5.23 -12.25 1.35
N ARG A 111 -6.03 -12.83 0.46
CA ARG A 111 -5.63 -13.10 -0.92
C ARG A 111 -6.68 -12.69 -1.94
N ASN A 112 -6.23 -12.32 -3.13
CA ASN A 112 -7.09 -12.11 -4.29
C ASN A 112 -7.09 -13.27 -5.28
N MET A 113 -6.11 -14.16 -5.19
CA MET A 113 -6.03 -15.38 -5.98
C MET A 113 -5.65 -16.58 -5.10
N LEU A 114 -5.99 -17.78 -5.56
CA LEU A 114 -5.57 -18.98 -4.86
C LEU A 114 -4.04 -19.06 -4.87
N PRO A 115 -3.41 -19.46 -3.75
CA PRO A 115 -1.97 -19.63 -3.72
C PRO A 115 -1.59 -20.70 -4.75
N PHE A 116 -0.59 -20.39 -5.56
CA PHE A 116 -0.06 -21.28 -6.57
C PHE A 116 1.39 -21.61 -6.24
N SER A 117 1.70 -22.91 -6.11
CA SER A 117 3.09 -23.35 -6.05
C SER A 117 3.64 -23.34 -7.48
N SER A 118 4.62 -22.47 -7.73
CA SER A 118 5.33 -22.46 -8.99
C SER A 118 5.95 -23.84 -9.28
N ASN A 119 5.94 -24.24 -10.55
CA ASN A 119 6.70 -25.41 -11.00
C ASN A 119 8.22 -25.14 -10.98
N TYR A 120 8.61 -23.87 -10.95
CA TYR A 120 9.99 -23.44 -10.78
C TYR A 120 10.34 -23.33 -9.30
N GLY A 121 11.58 -23.69 -8.96
CA GLY A 121 12.10 -23.45 -7.61
C GLY A 121 12.26 -21.96 -7.29
N LEU A 122 12.37 -21.62 -6.00
CA LEU A 122 12.58 -20.23 -5.56
C LEU A 122 13.80 -19.57 -6.23
N MET A 123 14.80 -20.38 -6.59
CA MET A 123 16.05 -19.96 -7.21
C MET A 123 16.08 -20.22 -8.73
N ASP A 124 14.95 -20.49 -9.36
CA ASP A 124 14.88 -20.85 -10.78
C ASP A 124 13.90 -19.94 -11.56
N PRO A 125 14.39 -19.07 -12.47
CA PRO A 125 15.79 -18.68 -12.62
C PRO A 125 16.30 -17.98 -11.35
N HIS A 126 17.64 -17.97 -11.15
CA HIS A 126 18.22 -17.34 -9.97
C HIS A 126 17.80 -15.86 -9.88
N PRO A 127 17.32 -15.35 -8.73
CA PRO A 127 16.79 -13.99 -8.60
C PRO A 127 17.76 -12.90 -9.09
N SER A 128 19.06 -13.08 -8.87
CA SER A 128 20.10 -12.17 -9.38
C SER A 128 20.17 -12.12 -10.91
N VAL A 129 19.86 -13.22 -11.62
CA VAL A 129 19.77 -13.19 -13.09
C VAL A 129 18.64 -12.26 -13.51
N VAL A 130 17.48 -12.37 -12.87
CA VAL A 130 16.32 -11.50 -13.13
C VAL A 130 16.68 -10.05 -12.79
N ALA A 131 17.24 -9.80 -11.60
CA ALA A 131 17.64 -8.46 -11.17
C ALA A 131 18.63 -7.82 -12.16
N THR A 132 19.73 -8.49 -12.48
CA THR A 132 20.79 -7.95 -13.34
C THR A 132 20.36 -7.83 -14.81
N LYS A 133 19.59 -8.79 -15.34
CA LYS A 133 19.26 -8.81 -16.77
C LYS A 133 18.00 -7.99 -17.11
N LEU A 134 17.02 -7.95 -16.21
CA LEU A 134 15.69 -7.40 -16.48
C LEU A 134 15.33 -6.16 -15.65
N LEU A 135 15.86 -6.00 -14.43
CA LEU A 135 15.46 -4.91 -13.52
C LEU A 135 16.50 -3.79 -13.43
N ALA A 136 17.79 -4.11 -13.52
CA ALA A 136 18.86 -3.14 -13.41
C ALA A 136 18.69 -2.02 -14.44
N ARG A 137 18.67 -0.78 -13.95
CA ARG A 137 18.50 0.42 -14.78
C ARG A 137 19.68 0.54 -15.76
N LYS A 138 19.37 0.52 -17.05
CA LYS A 138 20.36 0.74 -18.13
C LYS A 138 20.39 2.18 -18.60
N LYS A 139 19.19 2.74 -18.80
CA LYS A 139 18.96 4.13 -19.15
C LYS A 139 17.80 4.62 -18.29
N PHE A 140 17.93 5.81 -17.72
CA PHE A 140 16.84 6.44 -17.00
C PHE A 140 15.70 6.78 -17.97
N ILE A 141 14.47 6.42 -17.58
CA ILE A 141 13.23 6.72 -18.30
C ILE A 141 12.31 7.35 -17.27
N ASP A 142 11.94 8.61 -17.49
CA ASP A 142 11.01 9.33 -16.64
C ASP A 142 9.56 9.23 -17.16
N THR A 143 8.67 9.90 -16.44
CA THR A 143 7.23 10.02 -16.72
C THR A 143 6.89 11.36 -17.37
N GLY A 144 7.88 12.08 -17.90
CA GLY A 144 7.75 13.46 -18.37
C GLY A 144 7.18 14.37 -17.28
N GLU A 145 6.15 15.14 -17.63
CA GLU A 145 5.47 16.07 -16.72
C GLU A 145 4.34 15.42 -15.91
N GLN A 146 4.03 14.14 -16.15
CA GLN A 146 2.84 13.51 -15.58
C GLN A 146 3.00 13.19 -14.09
N PHE A 147 4.18 12.77 -13.63
CA PHE A 147 4.35 12.19 -12.29
C PHE A 147 5.70 12.56 -11.66
N ASN A 148 5.68 13.47 -10.69
CA ASN A 148 6.88 14.05 -10.10
C ASN A 148 7.40 13.30 -8.86
N MET A 149 8.51 13.78 -8.28
CA MET A 149 9.11 13.18 -7.09
C MET A 149 8.24 13.24 -5.83
N ILE A 150 7.35 14.22 -5.70
CA ILE A 150 6.40 14.28 -4.58
C ILE A 150 5.43 13.11 -4.69
N ALA A 151 4.96 12.80 -5.90
CA ALA A 151 4.08 11.68 -6.15
C ALA A 151 4.79 10.32 -5.93
N THR A 152 6.10 10.23 -6.22
CA THR A 152 6.94 9.07 -5.85
C THR A 152 7.10 8.94 -4.34
N SER A 153 7.38 10.02 -3.61
CA SER A 153 7.43 10.01 -2.14
C SER A 153 6.07 9.64 -1.54
N TRP A 154 4.98 10.13 -2.13
CA TRP A 154 3.61 9.89 -1.66
C TRP A 154 3.28 8.41 -1.62
N ILE A 155 3.64 7.65 -2.66
CA ILE A 155 3.27 6.24 -2.68
C ILE A 155 4.03 5.42 -1.65
N GLN A 156 5.31 5.71 -1.41
CA GLN A 156 6.02 5.08 -0.29
C GLN A 156 5.41 5.50 1.05
N PHE A 157 5.02 6.78 1.19
CA PHE A 157 4.31 7.26 2.38
C PHE A 157 3.00 6.51 2.64
N MET A 158 2.25 6.15 1.59
CA MET A 158 1.08 5.27 1.74
C MET A 158 1.46 3.83 2.11
N ILE A 159 2.55 3.28 1.56
CA ILE A 159 2.94 1.90 1.84
C ILE A 159 3.27 1.70 3.32
N HIS A 160 3.92 2.68 3.95
CA HIS A 160 4.17 2.70 5.40
C HIS A 160 2.91 2.89 6.26
N ASP A 161 1.78 3.31 5.67
CA ASP A 161 0.47 3.34 6.32
C ASP A 161 -0.30 2.01 6.16
N TRP A 162 0.16 1.13 5.26
CA TRP A 162 -0.63 0.01 4.77
C TRP A 162 -0.03 -1.35 5.11
N ILE A 163 1.24 -1.58 4.75
CA ILE A 163 1.77 -2.94 4.68
C ILE A 163 3.24 -3.02 5.10
N ASP A 164 3.53 -3.98 5.97
CA ASP A 164 4.86 -4.55 6.15
C ASP A 164 4.75 -6.06 6.46
N HIS A 165 5.75 -6.83 6.00
CA HIS A 165 5.81 -8.26 6.23
C HIS A 165 6.64 -8.54 7.50
N LEU A 166 6.06 -9.31 8.44
CA LEU A 166 6.73 -9.74 9.66
C LEU A 166 7.83 -10.72 9.25
N GLU A 167 9.05 -10.41 9.68
CA GLU A 167 10.21 -11.26 9.43
C GLU A 167 10.29 -12.37 10.48
N ASP A 168 10.75 -13.55 10.07
CA ASP A 168 11.08 -14.60 11.01
C ASP A 168 12.37 -14.20 11.75
N THR A 169 12.38 -14.44 13.07
CA THR A 169 13.59 -14.31 13.90
C THR A 169 14.68 -15.32 13.50
N GLN A 170 14.31 -16.39 12.81
CA GLN A 170 15.24 -17.38 12.26
C GLN A 170 15.62 -16.99 10.83
N GLN A 171 16.90 -16.76 10.64
CA GLN A 171 17.52 -16.45 9.36
C GLN A 171 17.63 -17.72 8.48
N VAL A 172 16.76 -17.84 7.47
CA VAL A 172 16.61 -19.08 6.66
C VAL A 172 17.36 -19.04 5.31
N ASN A 173 17.69 -17.88 4.76
CA ASN A 173 18.19 -17.79 3.37
C ASN A 173 19.45 -16.93 3.23
N GLN A 174 20.58 -17.56 2.92
CA GLN A 174 21.78 -16.87 2.42
C GLN A 174 21.80 -16.99 0.89
N PHE A 175 21.75 -15.86 0.18
CA PHE A 175 21.81 -15.84 -1.28
C PHE A 175 23.26 -15.79 -1.74
N ILE A 176 23.80 -16.92 -2.18
CA ILE A 176 25.14 -17.00 -2.77
C ILE A 176 25.03 -16.75 -4.28
N LEU A 177 25.74 -15.76 -4.80
CA LEU A 177 25.77 -15.44 -6.22
C LEU A 177 26.37 -16.62 -7.02
N PRO A 178 25.77 -17.05 -8.14
CA PRO A 178 26.37 -18.08 -9.00
C PRO A 178 27.74 -17.63 -9.54
N LEU A 179 28.75 -18.52 -9.54
CA LEU A 179 30.13 -18.22 -9.98
C LEU A 179 30.24 -17.54 -11.37
N ASN A 180 29.33 -17.86 -12.30
CA ASN A 180 29.31 -17.25 -13.64
C ASN A 180 28.83 -15.78 -13.65
N LEU A 181 28.11 -15.35 -12.61
CA LEU A 181 27.75 -13.94 -12.39
C LEU A 181 28.82 -13.21 -11.59
N THR A 182 29.65 -13.89 -10.78
CA THR A 182 30.74 -13.28 -10.02
C THR A 182 31.79 -12.63 -10.94
N LEU A 183 32.03 -13.22 -12.12
CA LEU A 183 32.94 -12.66 -13.14
C LEU A 183 32.38 -11.42 -13.86
N TYR A 184 31.05 -11.24 -13.91
CA TYR A 184 30.41 -10.02 -14.44
C TYR A 184 30.16 -8.96 -13.35
N SER A 185 29.95 -9.42 -12.11
CA SER A 185 29.62 -8.61 -10.92
C SER A 185 30.77 -7.71 -10.46
N THR A 186 32.03 -8.10 -10.68
CA THR A 186 33.20 -7.28 -10.35
C THR A 186 33.23 -5.92 -11.08
N SER A 187 32.41 -5.73 -12.12
CA SER A 187 32.31 -4.46 -12.86
C SER A 187 30.97 -3.72 -12.76
N GLN A 188 29.87 -4.35 -12.33
CA GLN A 188 28.51 -3.78 -12.53
C GLN A 188 27.47 -4.00 -11.40
N ALA A 189 27.79 -4.67 -10.29
CA ALA A 189 26.89 -4.72 -9.13
C ALA A 189 27.34 -3.70 -8.05
N PRO A 190 26.46 -2.80 -7.57
CA PRO A 190 26.85 -1.71 -6.67
C PRO A 190 27.01 -2.10 -5.20
N ILE A 191 27.06 -3.39 -4.86
CA ILE A 191 27.38 -3.83 -3.50
C ILE A 191 28.90 -3.86 -3.38
N TYR A 192 29.51 -2.70 -3.13
CA TYR A 192 30.96 -2.55 -2.98
C TYR A 192 31.27 -2.01 -1.58
N ASP A 193 31.82 -2.87 -0.72
CA ASP A 193 32.64 -2.44 0.42
C ASP A 193 34.11 -2.49 -0.05
N LYS A 194 34.79 -1.34 -0.02
CA LYS A 194 36.18 -1.18 -0.49
C LYS A 194 37.23 -1.58 0.55
N THR A 195 36.84 -2.14 1.69
CA THR A 195 37.80 -2.55 2.72
C THR A 195 37.68 -4.02 3.06
N ASN A 196 38.23 -4.89 2.20
CA ASN A 196 39.06 -6.04 2.56
C ASN A 196 39.36 -6.92 1.34
N GLN A 197 40.62 -7.29 1.18
CA GLN A 197 41.06 -8.27 0.19
C GLN A 197 40.38 -9.63 0.47
N GLY A 198 39.53 -10.09 -0.45
CA GLY A 198 39.17 -11.52 -0.56
C GLY A 198 37.86 -12.01 0.05
N SER A 199 36.86 -11.16 0.33
CA SER A 199 35.54 -11.63 0.78
C SER A 199 34.45 -11.49 -0.29
N GLU A 200 33.86 -12.62 -0.69
CA GLU A 200 32.60 -12.67 -1.44
C GLU A 200 31.52 -11.92 -0.67
N ILE A 201 30.94 -10.87 -1.27
CA ILE A 201 29.94 -10.06 -0.61
C ILE A 201 28.59 -10.78 -0.71
N CYS A 202 28.24 -11.49 0.37
CA CYS A 202 26.93 -12.10 0.60
C CYS A 202 26.06 -11.16 1.44
N ALA A 203 24.75 -11.13 1.18
CA ALA A 203 23.81 -10.78 2.24
C ALA A 203 23.85 -11.93 3.26
N GLU A 204 24.68 -11.78 4.31
CA GLU A 204 24.85 -12.82 5.32
C GLU A 204 23.67 -12.84 6.28
N LEU A 205 23.09 -14.03 6.41
CA LEU A 205 22.18 -14.40 7.46
C LEU A 205 22.72 -15.73 8.03
N ARG A 206 23.19 -15.79 9.29
CA ARG A 206 24.05 -16.86 9.85
C ARG A 206 23.28 -17.82 10.77
N ALA A 207 23.43 -19.13 10.58
CA ALA A 207 22.70 -20.19 11.30
C ALA A 207 23.46 -20.80 12.52
N PRO A 208 22.76 -21.40 13.52
CA PRO A 208 23.38 -22.01 14.70
C PRO A 208 24.13 -23.32 14.44
N HIS A 209 25.10 -23.60 15.31
CA HIS A 209 26.09 -24.69 15.18
C HIS A 209 25.48 -26.11 15.31
N GLU A 210 24.23 -26.25 15.77
CA GLU A 210 23.59 -27.55 15.99
C GLU A 210 23.11 -28.25 14.70
N ILE A 211 22.94 -27.53 13.59
CA ILE A 211 22.41 -28.07 12.30
C ILE A 211 23.52 -28.23 11.25
N ALA A 212 24.72 -27.70 11.51
CA ALA A 212 25.84 -27.64 10.56
C ALA A 212 26.42 -29.00 10.15
N SER A 213 26.10 -30.10 10.86
CA SER A 213 26.71 -31.42 10.67
C SER A 213 25.94 -32.38 9.74
N ALA A 214 24.78 -31.99 9.21
CA ALA A 214 23.97 -32.86 8.35
C ALA A 214 24.12 -32.52 6.86
N CYS A 215 25.03 -33.21 6.16
CA CYS A 215 25.20 -33.14 4.71
C CYS A 215 25.20 -34.56 4.09
N PRO A 216 24.44 -34.86 3.02
CA PRO A 216 23.52 -34.00 2.27
C PRO A 216 22.05 -34.10 2.74
N LEU A 217 21.34 -32.96 2.73
CA LEU A 217 19.89 -32.89 2.97
C LEU A 217 19.13 -33.39 1.73
N LYS A 218 18.56 -34.60 1.81
CA LYS A 218 18.05 -35.35 0.65
C LYS A 218 16.63 -35.04 0.16
N SER A 219 15.86 -34.14 0.76
CA SER A 219 14.57 -33.73 0.19
C SER A 219 13.90 -32.64 1.02
N PHE A 220 13.39 -31.60 0.36
CA PHE A 220 12.24 -30.85 0.86
C PHE A 220 10.96 -31.49 0.31
N LYS A 221 10.13 -32.02 1.20
CA LYS A 221 8.72 -32.32 0.90
C LYS A 221 7.89 -31.10 1.31
N PHE A 222 7.11 -30.56 0.39
CA PHE A 222 6.04 -29.62 0.75
C PHE A 222 4.97 -30.38 1.52
N PHE A 223 4.86 -30.11 2.82
CA PHE A 223 3.63 -30.38 3.55
C PHE A 223 2.62 -29.28 3.24
N LYS A 224 1.31 -29.60 3.29
CA LYS A 224 0.20 -28.62 3.25
C LYS A 224 0.61 -27.38 4.04
N THR A 225 0.47 -26.19 3.42
CA THR A 225 0.78 -24.85 3.96
C THR A 225 0.79 -24.83 5.48
N LYS A 226 1.99 -24.81 6.06
CA LYS A 226 2.15 -24.49 7.48
C LYS A 226 1.61 -23.08 7.64
N ARG A 227 0.62 -22.91 8.53
CA ARG A 227 0.06 -21.60 8.87
C ARG A 227 1.14 -20.83 9.63
N ILE A 228 1.78 -19.90 8.94
CA ILE A 228 2.75 -18.96 9.52
C ILE A 228 1.96 -17.67 9.76
N SER A 229 2.11 -17.05 10.94
CA SER A 229 1.60 -15.70 11.17
C SER A 229 2.31 -14.75 10.20
N THR A 230 1.63 -14.29 9.16
CA THR A 230 2.20 -13.44 8.11
C THR A 230 1.84 -11.98 8.38
N GLY A 231 2.83 -11.14 8.69
CA GLY A 231 2.80 -9.69 8.52
C GLY A 231 1.84 -8.85 9.37
N GLU A 232 2.06 -7.54 9.37
CA GLU A 232 1.22 -6.53 10.02
C GLU A 232 0.35 -5.87 8.93
N PRO A 233 -0.96 -6.15 8.85
CA PRO A 233 -1.87 -5.38 8.03
C PRO A 233 -2.22 -4.13 8.83
N ASP A 234 -1.86 -2.97 8.29
CA ASP A 234 -2.25 -1.70 8.89
C ASP A 234 -3.52 -1.17 8.22
N MET A 235 -4.43 -0.70 9.06
CA MET A 235 -5.61 0.01 8.61
C MET A 235 -5.18 1.39 8.09
N LYS A 236 -5.79 1.86 6.99
CA LYS A 236 -5.57 3.23 6.49
C LYS A 236 -6.01 4.28 7.51
N ASP A 237 -5.12 4.65 8.41
CA ASP A 237 -5.39 5.47 9.58
C ASP A 237 -4.35 6.57 9.85
N GLY A 238 -3.40 6.72 8.93
CA GLY A 238 -2.27 7.62 9.01
C GLY A 238 -1.15 7.07 9.89
N SER A 239 -1.05 5.75 10.08
CA SER A 239 -0.12 5.11 11.01
C SER A 239 1.33 5.48 10.72
N VAL A 240 1.65 5.81 9.46
CA VAL A 240 2.92 6.40 9.02
C VAL A 240 3.36 7.65 9.81
N ILE A 241 2.44 8.42 10.41
CA ILE A 241 2.73 9.54 11.32
C ILE A 241 2.25 9.33 12.77
N TYR A 242 1.34 8.38 13.01
CA TYR A 242 0.76 8.12 14.34
C TYR A 242 1.32 6.89 15.06
N GLY A 243 2.10 6.05 14.38
CA GLY A 243 2.61 4.77 14.88
C GLY A 243 1.61 3.62 14.75
N ASN A 244 2.13 2.39 14.75
CA ASN A 244 1.34 1.16 14.56
C ASN A 244 0.94 0.49 15.90
N ASN A 245 1.26 1.12 17.05
CA ASN A 245 0.81 0.68 18.37
C ASN A 245 0.81 1.84 19.38
N GLU A 246 0.34 1.54 20.59
CA GLU A 246 0.33 2.47 21.72
C GLU A 246 1.71 3.07 22.06
N GLU A 247 2.79 2.31 21.91
CA GLU A 247 4.14 2.79 22.19
C GLU A 247 4.60 3.83 21.14
N GLY A 248 4.48 3.50 19.86
CA GLY A 248 4.77 4.41 18.74
C GLY A 248 3.91 5.66 18.79
N MET A 249 2.61 5.50 19.08
CA MET A 249 1.68 6.61 19.25
C MET A 249 2.09 7.55 20.39
N ARG A 250 2.55 7.01 21.52
CA ARG A 250 3.07 7.88 22.60
C ARG A 250 4.38 8.56 22.20
N GLY A 251 5.25 7.87 21.45
CA GLY A 251 6.56 8.41 21.04
C GLY A 251 6.48 9.66 20.16
N VAL A 252 5.44 9.76 19.33
CA VAL A 252 5.23 10.88 18.40
C VAL A 252 4.45 12.05 18.99
N ARG A 253 3.78 11.87 20.13
CA ARG A 253 2.91 12.89 20.73
C ARG A 253 3.68 13.90 21.57
N ALA A 254 3.27 15.16 21.52
CA ALA A 254 3.74 16.21 22.41
C ALA A 254 2.96 16.25 23.73
N PHE A 255 1.80 15.57 23.81
CA PHE A 255 0.86 15.61 24.94
C PHE A 255 0.48 17.03 25.37
N LYS A 256 0.39 17.92 24.38
CA LYS A 256 -0.04 19.29 24.52
C LYS A 256 -0.96 19.65 23.36
N GLU A 257 -2.19 20.03 23.68
CA GLU A 257 -3.21 20.46 22.71
C GLU A 257 -3.48 19.45 21.57
N GLY A 258 -3.29 18.16 21.85
CA GLY A 258 -3.46 17.06 20.91
C GLY A 258 -2.34 16.93 19.88
N LYS A 259 -1.29 17.74 19.96
CA LYS A 259 -0.27 17.88 18.90
C LYS A 259 0.74 16.74 18.85
N LEU A 260 1.30 16.56 17.66
CA LEU A 260 2.45 15.74 17.36
C LEU A 260 3.75 16.55 17.45
N ARG A 261 4.85 15.86 17.74
CA ARG A 261 6.21 16.43 17.82
C ARG A 261 6.71 16.86 16.44
N ILE A 262 7.31 18.04 16.38
CA ILE A 262 7.88 18.62 15.15
C ILE A 262 9.00 19.59 15.53
N GLY A 263 10.07 19.61 14.76
CA GLY A 263 11.19 20.52 14.95
C GLY A 263 10.80 21.98 14.69
N GLY A 264 11.55 22.90 15.30
CA GLY A 264 11.34 24.35 15.11
C GLY A 264 11.61 24.84 13.69
N ASP A 265 12.34 24.06 12.90
CA ASP A 265 12.59 24.27 11.46
C ASP A 265 11.46 23.74 10.56
N GLY A 266 10.42 23.13 11.15
CA GLY A 266 9.29 22.53 10.43
C GLY A 266 9.59 21.16 9.85
N LEU A 267 10.71 20.53 10.21
CA LEU A 267 11.07 19.15 9.87
C LEU A 267 10.82 18.21 11.05
N LEU A 268 10.97 16.90 10.84
CA LEU A 268 10.84 15.92 11.93
C LEU A 268 11.96 16.11 12.97
N GLU A 269 11.61 15.97 14.24
CA GLU A 269 12.61 15.79 15.29
C GLU A 269 13.36 14.48 15.07
N HIS A 270 14.58 14.38 15.58
CA HIS A 270 15.38 13.15 15.54
C HIS A 270 15.74 12.74 16.96
N ASP A 271 15.84 11.42 17.19
CA ASP A 271 16.33 10.89 18.46
C ASP A 271 17.87 10.98 18.56
N GLU A 272 18.43 10.49 19.66
CA GLU A 272 19.88 10.49 19.92
C GLU A 272 20.69 9.70 18.87
N LYS A 273 20.04 8.81 18.12
CA LYS A 273 20.63 7.99 17.05
C LYS A 273 20.43 8.60 15.67
N TRP A 274 19.93 9.83 15.59
CA TRP A 274 19.57 10.50 14.34
C TRP A 274 18.48 9.76 13.55
N ILE A 275 17.60 9.02 14.23
CA ILE A 275 16.43 8.41 13.62
C ILE A 275 15.27 9.43 13.69
N PRO A 276 14.56 9.71 12.58
CA PRO A 276 13.42 10.62 12.61
C PRO A 276 12.33 10.11 13.55
N ILE A 277 11.72 11.02 14.30
CA ILE A 277 10.60 10.74 15.20
C ILE A 277 9.30 10.93 14.40
N SER A 278 8.70 9.82 14.01
CA SER A 278 7.40 9.74 13.32
C SER A 278 6.80 8.34 13.54
N GLY A 279 5.66 8.04 12.91
CA GLY A 279 4.94 6.79 13.11
C GLY A 279 5.67 5.55 12.61
N ASP A 280 6.06 5.54 11.34
CA ASP A 280 6.92 4.51 10.74
C ASP A 280 8.06 5.18 9.94
N VAL A 281 9.30 4.78 10.21
CA VAL A 281 10.50 5.36 9.59
C VAL A 281 11.46 4.30 8.99
N ARG A 282 10.99 3.06 8.79
CA ARG A 282 11.82 1.95 8.28
C ARG A 282 12.16 2.15 6.81
N ASN A 283 13.43 2.02 6.41
CA ASN A 283 13.82 2.16 4.99
C ASN A 283 13.37 3.50 4.35
N CYS A 284 13.36 4.59 5.13
CA CYS A 284 12.90 5.90 4.68
C CYS A 284 13.98 6.68 3.91
N TRP A 285 13.57 7.76 3.23
CA TRP A 285 14.44 8.73 2.56
C TRP A 285 13.85 10.14 2.64
N ALA A 286 14.63 11.16 2.29
CA ALA A 286 14.29 12.57 2.54
C ALA A 286 12.92 13.00 1.99
N GLY A 287 12.57 12.61 0.76
CA GLY A 287 11.27 12.97 0.17
C GLY A 287 10.08 12.42 0.95
N PHE A 288 10.22 11.23 1.50
CA PHE A 288 9.23 10.62 2.39
C PHE A 288 9.14 11.35 3.74
N SER A 289 10.29 11.68 4.37
CA SER A 289 10.31 12.40 5.66
C SER A 289 9.71 13.81 5.54
N LEU A 290 9.85 14.47 4.40
CA LEU A 290 9.20 15.76 4.13
C LEU A 290 7.66 15.63 4.13
N LEU A 291 7.11 14.55 3.59
CA LEU A 291 5.66 14.30 3.62
C LEU A 291 5.18 13.99 5.05
N GLN A 292 5.96 13.24 5.83
CA GLN A 292 5.63 13.03 7.24
C GLN A 292 5.58 14.35 8.00
N ALA A 293 6.60 15.20 7.86
CA ALA A 293 6.63 16.52 8.48
C ALA A 293 5.44 17.39 8.02
N LEU A 294 5.09 17.36 6.74
CA LEU A 294 3.94 18.08 6.19
C LEU A 294 2.62 17.64 6.87
N PHE A 295 2.37 16.34 7.00
CA PHE A 295 1.12 15.85 7.62
C PHE A 295 1.12 15.95 9.15
N VAL A 296 2.28 15.96 9.80
CA VAL A 296 2.40 16.34 11.21
C VAL A 296 1.97 17.80 11.39
N ARG A 297 2.41 18.70 10.51
CA ARG A 297 1.98 20.11 10.54
C ARG A 297 0.50 20.28 10.22
N GLU A 298 -0.03 19.53 9.26
CA GLU A 298 -1.47 19.50 8.97
C GLU A 298 -2.27 19.06 10.20
N HIS A 299 -1.85 17.97 10.87
CA HIS A 299 -2.47 17.51 12.10
C HIS A 299 -2.47 18.61 13.18
N ASN A 300 -1.32 19.25 13.40
CA ASN A 300 -1.18 20.30 14.39
C ASN A 300 -2.06 21.52 14.07
N ALA A 301 -2.18 21.89 12.78
CA ALA A 301 -3.08 22.97 12.34
C ALA A 301 -4.56 22.62 12.56
N VAL A 302 -4.94 21.35 12.38
CA VAL A 302 -6.29 20.87 12.73
C VAL A 302 -6.52 20.94 14.23
N CYS A 303 -5.55 20.54 15.05
CA CYS A 303 -5.62 20.69 16.52
C CYS A 303 -5.84 22.15 16.93
N ASP A 304 -5.09 23.09 16.34
CA ASP A 304 -5.26 24.53 16.60
C ASP A 304 -6.67 25.00 16.26
N THR A 305 -7.18 24.64 15.07
CA THR A 305 -8.53 24.99 14.62
C THR A 305 -9.61 24.42 15.54
N LEU A 306 -9.45 23.16 15.96
CA LEU A 306 -10.38 22.50 16.88
C LEU A 306 -10.36 23.13 18.27
N LYS A 307 -9.18 23.49 18.77
CA LYS A 307 -9.03 24.14 20.09
C LYS A 307 -9.65 25.53 20.11
N GLU A 308 -9.53 26.27 19.01
CA GLU A 308 -10.15 27.59 18.86
C GLU A 308 -11.69 27.50 18.93
N HIS A 309 -12.28 26.54 18.22
CA HIS A 309 -13.75 26.40 18.15
C HIS A 309 -14.35 25.61 19.32
N TYR A 310 -13.56 24.75 19.96
CA TYR A 310 -13.98 23.91 21.08
C TYR A 310 -12.95 23.98 22.22
N PRO A 311 -12.91 25.09 22.98
CA PRO A 311 -11.89 25.33 24.00
C PRO A 311 -11.85 24.30 25.14
N ASP A 312 -12.96 23.62 25.40
CA ASP A 312 -13.09 22.63 26.48
C ASP A 312 -12.51 21.25 26.12
N LEU A 313 -12.08 21.04 24.87
CA LEU A 313 -11.44 19.77 24.49
C LEU A 313 -10.06 19.65 25.14
N ASP A 314 -9.88 18.50 25.78
CA ASP A 314 -8.60 18.05 26.32
C ASP A 314 -7.66 17.54 25.20
N ASP A 315 -6.40 17.31 25.57
CA ASP A 315 -5.34 16.83 24.68
C ASP A 315 -5.74 15.55 23.92
N GLU A 316 -6.35 14.59 24.61
CA GLU A 316 -6.71 13.29 24.05
C GLU A 316 -7.84 13.40 23.02
N LYS A 317 -8.87 14.20 23.31
CA LYS A 317 -9.97 14.44 22.37
C LYS A 317 -9.50 15.19 21.14
N LEU A 318 -8.67 16.23 21.30
CA LEU A 318 -8.09 16.97 20.18
C LEU A 318 -7.29 16.03 19.26
N TYR A 319 -6.39 15.24 19.85
CA TYR A 319 -5.59 14.25 19.12
C TYR A 319 -6.48 13.28 18.32
N ARG A 320 -7.51 12.70 18.96
CA ARG A 320 -8.43 11.74 18.33
C ARG A 320 -9.18 12.34 17.15
N TYR A 321 -9.71 13.56 17.30
CA TYR A 321 -10.42 14.25 16.22
C TYR A 321 -9.47 14.66 15.09
N ALA A 322 -8.30 15.22 15.41
CA ALA A 322 -7.31 15.60 14.42
C ALA A 322 -6.77 14.40 13.63
N ARG A 323 -6.58 13.24 14.28
CA ARG A 323 -6.23 11.97 13.60
C ARG A 323 -7.33 11.53 12.63
N LEU A 324 -8.60 11.61 13.01
CA LEU A 324 -9.72 11.30 12.10
C LEU A 324 -9.75 12.20 10.88
N VAL A 325 -9.59 13.52 11.07
CA VAL A 325 -9.59 14.51 9.98
C VAL A 325 -8.40 14.29 9.06
N THR A 326 -7.19 14.22 9.61
CA THR A 326 -5.95 14.11 8.83
C THR A 326 -5.89 12.80 8.05
N SER A 327 -6.24 11.66 8.66
CA SER A 327 -6.31 10.38 7.95
C SER A 327 -7.33 10.40 6.80
N ALA A 328 -8.47 11.08 6.97
CA ALA A 328 -9.45 11.26 5.91
C ALA A 328 -8.93 12.20 4.79
N VAL A 329 -8.17 13.24 5.13
CA VAL A 329 -7.49 14.13 4.15
C VAL A 329 -6.48 13.33 3.32
N ILE A 330 -5.62 12.53 3.96
CA ILE A 330 -4.66 11.65 3.30
C ILE A 330 -5.38 10.72 2.30
N ALA A 331 -6.42 10.01 2.75
CA ALA A 331 -7.19 9.11 1.90
C ALA A 331 -7.86 9.85 0.73
N LYS A 332 -8.32 11.09 0.95
CA LYS A 332 -8.93 11.92 -0.09
C LYS A 332 -7.92 12.34 -1.15
N ILE A 333 -6.78 12.90 -0.76
CA ILE A 333 -5.69 13.28 -1.67
C ILE A 333 -5.26 12.06 -2.48
N HIS A 334 -5.04 10.92 -1.83
CA HIS A 334 -4.68 9.70 -2.52
C HIS A 334 -5.71 9.33 -3.61
N THR A 335 -7.01 9.41 -3.28
CA THR A 335 -8.10 8.96 -4.15
C THR A 335 -8.31 9.89 -5.35
N ILE A 336 -8.52 11.19 -5.11
CA ILE A 336 -9.02 12.12 -6.15
C ILE A 336 -7.96 13.03 -6.75
N ASP A 337 -6.70 12.91 -6.31
CA ASP A 337 -5.57 13.69 -6.81
C ASP A 337 -4.45 12.75 -7.27
N TRP A 338 -3.74 12.10 -6.34
CA TRP A 338 -2.60 11.23 -6.67
C TRP A 338 -2.96 10.10 -7.67
N THR A 339 -4.06 9.37 -7.43
CA THR A 339 -4.46 8.27 -8.34
C THR A 339 -4.87 8.78 -9.72
N VAL A 340 -5.41 10.00 -9.80
CA VAL A 340 -5.85 10.63 -11.05
C VAL A 340 -4.63 10.97 -11.91
N GLU A 341 -3.54 11.44 -11.30
CA GLU A 341 -2.28 11.73 -11.99
C GLU A 341 -1.53 10.45 -12.37
N LEU A 342 -1.57 9.42 -11.54
CA LEU A 342 -1.04 8.10 -11.91
C LEU A 342 -1.77 7.53 -13.13
N LEU A 343 -3.10 7.62 -13.15
CA LEU A 343 -3.97 7.03 -14.16
C LEU A 343 -4.60 8.11 -15.05
N LYS A 344 -3.76 8.91 -15.72
CA LYS A 344 -4.10 10.14 -16.45
C LYS A 344 -5.02 9.94 -17.66
N THR A 345 -6.29 9.61 -17.42
CA THR A 345 -7.35 9.43 -18.42
C THR A 345 -8.68 9.95 -17.90
N ASP A 346 -9.56 10.41 -18.78
CA ASP A 346 -10.88 10.95 -18.40
C ASP A 346 -11.74 9.92 -17.65
N THR A 347 -11.64 8.65 -18.04
CA THR A 347 -12.38 7.54 -17.40
C THR A 347 -11.94 7.32 -15.96
N LEU A 348 -10.63 7.38 -15.67
CA LEU A 348 -10.14 7.19 -14.31
C LEU A 348 -10.27 8.45 -13.46
N LEU A 349 -10.14 9.64 -14.06
CA LEU A 349 -10.53 10.90 -13.41
C LEU A 349 -11.99 10.83 -12.93
N ALA A 350 -12.92 10.42 -13.80
CA ALA A 350 -14.31 10.25 -13.42
C ALA A 350 -14.48 9.11 -12.41
N GLY A 351 -13.85 7.95 -12.62
CA GLY A 351 -14.01 6.77 -11.77
C GLY A 351 -13.55 6.99 -10.34
N MET A 352 -12.39 7.61 -10.15
CA MET A 352 -11.87 7.92 -8.82
C MET A 352 -12.71 8.97 -8.10
N ARG A 353 -13.21 9.98 -8.81
CA ARG A 353 -14.16 10.96 -8.25
C ARG A 353 -15.51 10.34 -7.91
N VAL A 354 -15.97 9.36 -8.68
CA VAL A 354 -17.19 8.60 -8.37
C VAL A 354 -17.00 7.75 -7.11
N ASN A 355 -15.83 7.16 -6.89
CA ASN A 355 -15.56 6.46 -5.63
C ASN A 355 -15.71 7.38 -4.41
N TRP A 356 -15.25 8.63 -4.50
CA TRP A 356 -15.33 9.58 -3.39
C TRP A 356 -16.68 10.29 -3.28
N TYR A 357 -17.20 10.84 -4.38
CA TYR A 357 -18.37 11.72 -4.43
C TYR A 357 -19.62 11.08 -5.03
N GLY A 358 -19.49 9.95 -5.73
CA GLY A 358 -20.55 9.33 -6.51
C GLY A 358 -20.79 10.00 -7.86
N LEU A 359 -21.64 9.38 -8.69
CA LEU A 359 -22.02 9.92 -10.01
C LEU A 359 -22.75 11.26 -9.92
N LEU A 360 -23.45 11.55 -8.82
CA LEU A 360 -24.12 12.83 -8.61
C LEU A 360 -23.12 13.98 -8.33
N GLY A 361 -21.87 13.63 -8.01
CA GLY A 361 -20.76 14.56 -7.89
C GLY A 361 -20.71 15.35 -6.57
N LYS A 362 -19.63 16.12 -6.43
CA LYS A 362 -19.27 16.84 -5.20
C LYS A 362 -20.34 17.81 -4.74
N ARG A 363 -20.82 18.69 -5.62
CA ARG A 363 -21.81 19.73 -5.25
C ARG A 363 -23.08 19.12 -4.67
N PHE A 364 -23.59 18.06 -5.31
CA PHE A 364 -24.77 17.36 -4.81
C PHE A 364 -24.51 16.72 -3.45
N LYS A 365 -23.39 15.99 -3.31
CA LYS A 365 -23.05 15.31 -2.06
C LYS A 365 -22.81 16.27 -0.90
N ASP A 366 -22.19 17.41 -1.14
CA ASP A 366 -21.93 18.42 -0.11
C ASP A 366 -23.24 19.10 0.34
N LEU A 367 -24.22 19.26 -0.56
CA LEU A 367 -25.52 19.89 -0.25
C LEU A 367 -26.52 18.94 0.41
N PHE A 368 -26.63 17.70 -0.10
CA PHE A 368 -27.69 16.77 0.27
C PHE A 368 -27.17 15.55 1.06
N GLY A 369 -25.86 15.43 1.25
CA GLY A 369 -25.25 14.28 1.90
C GLY A 369 -25.26 13.02 1.02
N HIS A 370 -25.16 11.86 1.68
CA HIS A 370 -25.13 10.55 1.00
C HIS A 370 -26.54 9.98 0.82
N ILE A 371 -26.96 9.77 -0.43
CA ILE A 371 -28.29 9.28 -0.79
C ILE A 371 -28.18 8.24 -1.94
N CYS A 372 -29.12 7.30 -2.03
CA CYS A 372 -29.23 6.36 -3.16
C CYS A 372 -28.01 5.43 -3.39
N GLY A 373 -27.23 5.15 -2.34
CA GLY A 373 -26.21 4.09 -2.36
C GLY A 373 -24.84 4.47 -2.95
N PRO A 374 -23.92 3.50 -3.05
CA PRO A 374 -22.50 3.77 -3.29
C PRO A 374 -22.18 4.26 -4.72
N VAL A 375 -23.01 3.92 -5.70
CA VAL A 375 -22.78 4.32 -7.10
C VAL A 375 -23.13 5.80 -7.31
N LEU A 376 -24.23 6.27 -6.71
CA LEU A 376 -24.75 7.62 -6.91
C LEU A 376 -24.11 8.65 -5.97
N SER A 377 -23.84 8.30 -4.71
CA SER A 377 -23.22 9.20 -3.72
C SER A 377 -21.82 8.79 -3.24
N GLY A 378 -21.22 7.77 -3.85
CA GLY A 378 -19.84 7.33 -3.57
C GLY A 378 -19.73 6.37 -2.39
N LEU A 379 -18.53 5.83 -2.18
CA LEU A 379 -18.24 4.89 -1.09
C LEU A 379 -18.14 5.59 0.27
N VAL A 380 -17.63 6.83 0.29
CA VAL A 380 -17.48 7.61 1.52
C VAL A 380 -18.85 8.07 2.03
N GLY A 381 -19.14 7.89 3.32
CA GLY A 381 -20.42 8.32 3.92
C GLY A 381 -21.55 7.30 3.80
N LEU A 382 -21.25 6.05 3.40
CA LEU A 382 -22.20 4.94 3.52
C LEU A 382 -22.63 4.76 4.99
N ARG A 383 -23.91 4.42 5.20
CA ARG A 383 -24.49 4.20 6.53
C ARG A 383 -23.86 3.03 7.30
N LYS A 384 -23.35 2.04 6.58
CA LYS A 384 -22.66 0.86 7.13
C LYS A 384 -21.45 0.54 6.27
N PRO A 385 -20.34 0.07 6.87
CA PRO A 385 -19.25 -0.51 6.10
C PRO A 385 -19.74 -1.77 5.37
N ASN A 386 -19.09 -2.11 4.26
CA ASN A 386 -19.37 -3.31 3.49
C ASN A 386 -18.05 -3.95 3.05
N ASP A 387 -17.78 -5.14 3.58
CA ASP A 387 -16.60 -5.96 3.31
C ASP A 387 -16.88 -7.07 2.28
N HIS A 388 -18.10 -7.08 1.70
CA HIS A 388 -18.57 -8.08 0.75
C HIS A 388 -18.57 -9.51 1.29
N GLY A 389 -18.67 -9.68 2.61
CA GLY A 389 -18.75 -10.99 3.27
C GLY A 389 -17.39 -11.65 3.50
N VAL A 390 -16.29 -10.93 3.26
CA VAL A 390 -14.92 -11.38 3.56
C VAL A 390 -14.26 -10.34 4.47
N PRO A 391 -13.77 -10.72 5.66
CA PRO A 391 -13.10 -9.81 6.58
C PRO A 391 -12.04 -8.91 5.91
N TYR A 392 -12.08 -7.62 6.21
CA TYR A 392 -11.13 -6.66 5.65
C TYR A 392 -9.68 -7.05 5.99
N SER A 393 -8.87 -7.12 4.94
CA SER A 393 -7.42 -7.24 5.01
C SER A 393 -6.83 -6.68 3.71
N LEU A 394 -5.59 -6.18 3.79
CA LEU A 394 -4.78 -6.06 2.59
C LEU A 394 -4.26 -7.44 2.19
N THR A 395 -3.89 -7.60 0.93
CA THR A 395 -3.61 -8.92 0.35
C THR A 395 -2.16 -9.06 -0.09
N GLU A 396 -1.71 -10.31 -0.20
CA GLU A 396 -0.37 -10.62 -0.73
C GLU A 396 -0.18 -10.10 -2.17
N GLU A 397 -1.24 -10.17 -2.96
CA GLU A 397 -1.24 -9.64 -4.33
C GLU A 397 -1.19 -8.11 -4.33
N PHE A 398 -1.83 -7.44 -3.35
CA PHE A 398 -1.71 -6.00 -3.17
C PHE A 398 -0.27 -5.58 -2.89
N SER A 399 0.43 -6.26 -1.98
CA SER A 399 1.87 -6.00 -1.75
C SER A 399 2.70 -6.19 -3.02
N SER A 400 2.37 -7.21 -3.82
CA SER A 400 3.10 -7.54 -5.05
C SER A 400 2.96 -6.47 -6.13
N VAL A 401 1.75 -5.96 -6.38
CA VAL A 401 1.51 -4.95 -7.44
C VAL A 401 1.98 -3.55 -7.07
N TYR A 402 2.26 -3.28 -5.79
CA TYR A 402 2.81 -2.00 -5.31
C TYR A 402 4.34 -1.96 -5.22
N LYS A 403 5.05 -2.98 -5.72
CA LYS A 403 6.53 -2.97 -5.81
C LYS A 403 7.02 -2.04 -6.94
N MET A 404 6.93 -0.73 -6.71
CA MET A 404 7.20 0.32 -7.72
C MET A 404 8.55 1.04 -7.52
N HIS A 405 9.59 0.34 -7.05
CA HIS A 405 10.90 0.93 -6.73
C HIS A 405 11.57 1.67 -7.90
N SER A 406 11.27 1.30 -9.14
CA SER A 406 11.81 1.95 -10.34
C SER A 406 11.35 3.40 -10.53
N LEU A 407 10.39 3.89 -9.73
CA LEU A 407 9.98 5.29 -9.69
C LEU A 407 11.07 6.23 -9.14
N LEU A 408 12.02 5.72 -8.35
CA LEU A 408 13.10 6.53 -7.78
C LEU A 408 14.16 6.86 -8.85
N PRO A 409 14.57 8.12 -9.05
CA PRO A 409 15.64 8.49 -9.96
C PRO A 409 17.01 8.13 -9.37
N ASP A 410 18.06 8.20 -10.18
CA ASP A 410 19.44 8.00 -9.71
C ASP A 410 19.97 9.21 -8.93
N LYS A 411 19.44 10.39 -9.23
CA LYS A 411 19.83 11.67 -8.62
C LYS A 411 18.62 12.54 -8.33
N VAL A 412 18.73 13.39 -7.32
CA VAL A 412 17.73 14.41 -6.99
C VAL A 412 18.27 15.77 -7.42
N ILE A 413 17.57 16.42 -8.35
CA ILE A 413 17.94 17.74 -8.84
C ILE A 413 17.49 18.80 -7.84
N LEU A 414 18.44 19.49 -7.23
CA LEU A 414 18.15 20.62 -6.33
C LEU A 414 17.99 21.90 -7.15
N ARG A 415 17.06 22.77 -6.73
CA ARG A 415 16.74 24.03 -7.40
C ARG A 415 16.83 25.18 -6.41
N ASP A 416 17.38 26.31 -6.86
CA ASP A 416 17.50 27.52 -6.03
C ASP A 416 16.18 28.30 -6.05
N ILE A 417 15.51 28.35 -4.89
CA ILE A 417 14.23 29.03 -4.71
C ILE A 417 14.37 30.56 -4.58
N THR A 418 15.59 31.08 -4.38
CA THR A 418 15.84 32.50 -4.16
C THR A 418 16.16 33.26 -5.45
N ASN A 419 16.56 32.54 -6.50
CA ASN A 419 17.06 33.11 -7.74
C ASN A 419 16.01 33.12 -8.88
N SER A 420 14.72 32.99 -8.55
CA SER A 420 13.63 33.04 -9.54
C SER A 420 13.24 34.49 -9.86
N THR A 421 13.98 35.14 -10.76
CA THR A 421 13.59 36.43 -11.37
C THR A 421 12.45 36.30 -12.39
N ASN A 422 11.67 35.22 -12.38
CA ASN A 422 10.67 34.96 -13.41
C ASN A 422 9.22 34.99 -12.83
N PRO A 423 8.40 36.01 -13.16
CA PRO A 423 7.05 36.17 -12.63
C PRO A 423 6.01 35.14 -13.13
N ASN A 424 6.42 34.16 -13.94
CA ASN A 424 5.53 33.22 -14.64
C ASN A 424 5.38 31.82 -14.01
N TYR A 425 5.71 31.62 -12.73
CA TYR A 425 5.64 30.28 -12.08
C TYR A 425 6.44 29.20 -12.84
N GLU A 426 7.54 29.56 -13.51
CA GLU A 426 8.43 28.59 -14.13
C GLU A 426 9.32 27.89 -13.09
N CYS A 427 9.63 26.61 -13.32
CA CYS A 427 10.52 25.82 -12.46
C CYS A 427 11.86 26.54 -12.22
N PRO A 428 12.30 26.75 -10.96
CA PRO A 428 13.52 27.50 -10.67
C PRO A 428 14.77 26.84 -11.29
N PRO A 429 15.84 27.59 -11.60
CA PRO A 429 17.03 27.05 -12.24
C PRO A 429 17.68 25.94 -11.39
N VAL A 430 18.27 24.94 -12.07
CA VAL A 430 18.97 23.82 -11.42
C VAL A 430 20.22 24.35 -10.73
N SER A 431 20.34 24.11 -9.43
CA SER A 431 21.50 24.56 -8.63
C SER A 431 22.63 23.52 -8.61
N GLN A 432 22.30 22.22 -8.62
CA GLN A 432 23.27 21.10 -8.67
C GLN A 432 22.63 19.85 -9.34
N GLU A 433 23.43 19.08 -10.10
CA GLU A 433 23.03 17.83 -10.81
C GLU A 433 23.36 16.51 -10.10
#